data_AF-A0A1Q6LAX1-F1
#
_entry.id   AF-A0A1Q6LAX1-F1
#
_cell.length_a   1.000
_cell.length_b   1.000
_cell.length_c   1.000
_cell.angle_alpha   90.00
_cell.angle_beta   90.00
_cell.angle_gamma   90.00
#
_symmetry.space_group_name_H-M   'P 1'
#
loop_
_entity.id
_entity.type
_entity.pdbx_description
1 polymer ?
#
loop_
_entity_poly.entity_id
_entity_poly.type
_entity_poly.pdbx_seq_one_letter_code
_entity_poly.pdbx_strand_id
1 'polypeptide(L)'
;MKSKKVNFKILFIIVIAIILTLIIYICLGKVGILQKLNEIIKPETPELFSYIIYDNQDEKNIKMLIEVNDEKGIEYIKESDGKTINCNGKTQVSLDYVATKNSNLSFTLKAKGEQEISKNITLNDETISNNSVSISKIKDIEGYKIFEIKNNLSLIADRFKTYYKIGENGDWVEGKGKISTLDYDLTQNGKVNEEDNTVTIYAKIVNEIDKDNKLEDVVTISQKYEVNTDSTQSSLEADSLIDAVEKYNFDDGEYSVKVAEETYNLKVQTFNQNLEIDANTEIGSENDVATENENAKSMVVLKVNGDLTINEEAKLTAYASKNGYGGPKGMMIYCTGTLTNNGTISMTARGAKAEGQNVYLWKNSDNSYEFVPAEGASGASSARITTSGFWGGRFTKVGNSGNNATNRQTAGGGSGVAVAHGDSSRYTSISGAGTSGTSYSGGTGGGAALGETNYSSYTAEAGSINGGKGGRSKSSYAGNAGSGAGNPGGTDGNDGSKGSNGTGGLLIIYANSLINNSNIEANGSNGGNGYWNAGGGSSGGGSINIFYKDNYTENNGSITADGGIAMCATGYKGGAGGTGSISVGQILNGTYTSTYTNY
;
A
#
# COMPACT_ATOMS: atom_id res chain seq x y z
N MET A 1 -63.08 28.53 27.38
CA MET A 1 -62.31 28.19 26.17
C MET A 1 -63.23 28.22 24.94
N LYS A 2 -63.10 29.21 24.05
CA LYS A 2 -63.73 29.16 22.72
C LYS A 2 -62.68 28.63 21.74
N SER A 3 -62.89 27.41 21.27
CA SER A 3 -62.06 26.75 20.24
C SER A 3 -62.21 27.49 18.90
N LYS A 4 -61.09 28.02 18.37
CA LYS A 4 -61.02 28.51 16.98
C LYS A 4 -61.07 27.29 16.07
N LYS A 5 -62.23 27.06 15.43
CA LYS A 5 -62.35 26.12 14.31
C LYS A 5 -61.45 26.61 13.17
N VAL A 6 -60.31 25.96 12.99
CA VAL A 6 -59.47 26.15 11.80
C VAL A 6 -60.25 25.60 10.61
N ASN A 7 -60.44 26.43 9.59
CA ASN A 7 -61.22 26.09 8.41
C ASN A 7 -60.41 25.11 7.55
N PHE A 8 -60.68 23.81 7.71
CA PHE A 8 -59.94 22.70 7.09
C PHE A 8 -59.76 22.85 5.56
N LYS A 9 -60.68 23.52 4.88
CA LYS A 9 -60.56 23.81 3.44
C LYS A 9 -59.38 24.74 3.12
N ILE A 10 -59.14 25.74 3.95
CA ILE A 10 -58.02 26.69 3.77
C ILE A 10 -56.69 25.98 4.05
N LEU A 11 -56.64 25.15 5.10
CA LEU A 11 -55.45 24.36 5.41
C LEU A 11 -55.09 23.39 4.27
N PHE A 12 -56.11 22.74 3.69
CA PHE A 12 -55.91 21.81 2.57
C PHE A 12 -55.38 22.51 1.30
N ILE A 13 -55.88 23.71 0.99
CA ILE A 13 -55.39 24.52 -0.14
C ILE A 13 -53.94 24.95 0.07
N ILE A 14 -53.57 25.34 1.30
CA ILE A 14 -52.19 25.72 1.64
C ILE A 14 -51.24 24.53 1.50
N VAL A 15 -51.65 23.34 1.95
CA VAL A 15 -50.83 22.12 1.83
C VAL A 15 -50.63 21.74 0.35
N ILE A 16 -51.68 21.82 -0.47
CA ILE A 16 -51.55 21.56 -1.91
C ILE A 16 -50.62 22.57 -2.59
N ALA A 17 -50.72 23.85 -2.23
CA ALA A 17 -49.85 24.89 -2.77
C ALA A 17 -48.37 24.64 -2.41
N ILE A 18 -48.08 24.20 -1.18
CA ILE A 18 -46.71 23.85 -0.74
C ILE A 18 -46.18 22.62 -1.49
N ILE A 19 -47.01 21.60 -1.72
CA ILE A 19 -46.61 20.40 -2.47
C ILE A 19 -46.32 20.77 -3.94
N LEU A 20 -47.15 21.61 -4.55
CA LEU A 20 -46.94 22.08 -5.93
C LEU A 20 -45.66 22.91 -6.06
N THR A 21 -45.36 23.80 -5.11
CA THR A 21 -44.09 24.56 -5.14
C THR A 21 -42.88 23.65 -4.91
N LEU A 22 -42.99 22.63 -4.06
CA LEU A 22 -41.93 21.64 -3.87
C LEU A 22 -41.67 20.81 -5.14
N ILE A 23 -42.72 20.39 -5.84
CA ILE A 23 -42.62 19.65 -7.10
C ILE A 23 -41.98 20.53 -8.19
N ILE A 24 -42.39 21.80 -8.30
CA ILE A 24 -41.79 22.76 -9.23
C ILE A 24 -40.29 22.96 -8.91
N TYR A 25 -39.93 23.07 -7.64
CA TYR A 25 -38.54 23.20 -7.20
C TYR A 25 -37.70 21.97 -7.55
N ILE A 26 -38.23 20.76 -7.37
CA ILE A 26 -37.58 19.49 -7.76
C ILE A 26 -37.43 19.40 -9.29
N CYS A 27 -38.43 19.82 -10.05
CA CYS A 27 -38.39 19.83 -11.52
C CYS A 27 -37.36 20.85 -12.04
N LEU A 28 -37.31 22.07 -11.48
CA LEU A 28 -36.33 23.09 -11.84
C LEU A 28 -34.91 22.66 -11.46
N GLY A 29 -34.73 22.02 -10.30
CA GLY A 29 -33.45 21.44 -9.89
C GLY A 29 -32.96 20.36 -10.85
N LYS A 30 -33.84 19.46 -11.31
CA LYS A 30 -33.51 18.45 -12.33
C LYS A 30 -33.13 19.08 -13.67
N VAL A 31 -33.83 20.12 -14.12
CA VAL A 31 -33.51 20.83 -15.38
C VAL A 31 -32.16 21.53 -15.30
N GLY A 32 -31.84 22.18 -14.17
CA GLY A 32 -30.53 22.80 -13.95
C GLY A 32 -29.38 21.78 -13.88
N ILE A 33 -29.62 20.61 -13.30
CA ILE A 33 -28.66 19.49 -13.30
C ILE A 33 -28.49 18.92 -14.71
N LEU A 34 -29.57 18.77 -15.50
CA LEU A 34 -29.50 18.32 -16.89
C LEU A 34 -28.82 19.33 -17.81
N GLN A 35 -29.02 20.64 -17.60
CA GLN A 35 -28.31 21.69 -18.33
C GLN A 35 -26.82 21.70 -17.98
N LYS A 36 -26.47 21.58 -16.69
CA LYS A 36 -25.06 21.42 -16.27
C LYS A 36 -24.46 20.12 -16.79
N LEU A 37 -25.19 19.00 -16.81
CA LEU A 37 -24.73 17.75 -17.43
C LEU A 37 -24.54 17.92 -18.93
N ASN A 38 -25.40 18.65 -19.65
CA ASN A 38 -25.24 18.90 -21.08
C ASN A 38 -24.11 19.89 -21.40
N GLU A 39 -23.79 20.82 -20.49
CA GLU A 39 -22.59 21.66 -20.59
C GLU A 39 -21.31 20.87 -20.28
N ILE A 40 -21.38 19.89 -19.37
CA ILE A 40 -20.29 18.95 -19.04
C ILE A 40 -20.13 17.86 -20.12
N ILE A 41 -21.19 17.54 -20.88
CA ILE A 41 -21.25 16.53 -21.95
C ILE A 41 -21.48 17.22 -23.31
N LYS A 42 -20.90 18.41 -23.54
CA LYS A 42 -20.59 18.77 -24.92
C LYS A 42 -19.41 17.89 -25.32
N PRO A 43 -19.53 17.01 -26.33
CA PRO A 43 -18.33 16.41 -26.90
C PRO A 43 -17.43 17.56 -27.31
N GLU A 44 -16.21 17.62 -26.76
CA GLU A 44 -15.21 18.55 -27.27
C GLU A 44 -15.14 18.32 -28.78
N THR A 45 -15.36 19.39 -29.55
CA THR A 45 -15.15 19.31 -31.00
C THR A 45 -13.70 18.90 -31.21
N PRO A 46 -13.41 17.74 -31.80
CA PRO A 46 -12.05 17.23 -31.90
C PRO A 46 -11.19 18.25 -32.63
N GLU A 47 -9.97 18.49 -32.12
CA GLU A 47 -9.06 19.43 -32.75
C GLU A 47 -8.82 19.07 -34.21
N LEU A 48 -8.67 20.09 -35.05
CA LEU A 48 -8.42 19.92 -36.49
C LEU A 48 -7.20 19.05 -36.76
N PHE A 49 -6.18 19.15 -35.90
CA PHE A 49 -4.94 18.40 -36.00
C PHE A 49 -4.44 18.06 -34.61
N SER A 50 -4.30 16.78 -34.34
CA SER A 50 -3.66 16.23 -33.14
C SER A 50 -2.71 15.11 -33.53
N TYR A 51 -1.86 14.70 -32.59
CA TYR A 51 -0.99 13.56 -32.80
C TYR A 51 -0.67 12.87 -31.48
N ILE A 52 -0.33 11.60 -31.55
CA ILE A 52 0.26 10.84 -30.43
C ILE A 52 1.57 10.21 -30.88
N ILE A 53 2.50 10.06 -29.94
CA ILE A 53 3.74 9.33 -30.15
C ILE A 53 3.55 7.95 -29.52
N TYR A 54 3.71 6.91 -30.34
CA TYR A 54 3.39 5.54 -29.94
C TYR A 54 4.54 4.54 -30.17
N ASP A 55 5.66 4.97 -30.74
CA ASP A 55 6.86 4.12 -30.81
C ASP A 55 8.13 4.97 -30.77
N ASN A 56 9.02 4.71 -29.82
CA ASN A 56 10.37 5.27 -29.78
C ASN A 56 11.47 4.22 -29.56
N GLN A 57 11.19 2.93 -29.82
CA GLN A 57 12.15 1.85 -29.60
C GLN A 57 13.38 1.98 -30.51
N ASP A 58 13.22 2.59 -31.69
CA ASP A 58 14.33 3.10 -32.50
C ASP A 58 14.64 4.54 -32.06
N GLU A 59 15.79 4.75 -31.38
CA GLU A 59 16.21 6.05 -30.87
C GLU A 59 16.28 7.16 -31.94
N LYS A 60 16.43 6.76 -33.20
CA LYS A 60 16.48 7.68 -34.35
C LYS A 60 15.13 7.85 -35.00
N ASN A 61 14.34 6.80 -35.18
CA ASN A 61 13.08 6.82 -35.93
C ASN A 61 11.86 6.63 -35.00
N ILE A 62 11.12 7.70 -34.81
CA ILE A 62 9.94 7.75 -33.92
C ILE A 62 8.68 7.55 -34.76
N LYS A 63 7.76 6.69 -34.30
CA LYS A 63 6.45 6.52 -34.94
C LYS A 63 5.38 7.36 -34.24
N MET A 64 4.61 8.05 -35.06
CA MET A 64 3.58 9.00 -34.68
C MET A 64 2.27 8.64 -35.38
N LEU A 65 1.15 8.74 -34.68
CA LEU A 65 -0.18 8.67 -35.27
C LEU A 65 -0.71 10.09 -35.36
N ILE A 66 -0.86 10.60 -36.57
CA ILE A 66 -1.42 11.91 -36.85
C ILE A 66 -2.92 11.76 -37.04
N GLU A 67 -3.72 12.57 -36.35
CA GLU A 67 -5.17 12.61 -36.50
C GLU A 67 -5.62 13.97 -36.98
N VAL A 68 -6.46 13.98 -38.02
CA VAL A 68 -7.05 15.19 -38.59
C VAL A 68 -8.56 15.03 -38.58
N ASN A 69 -9.26 16.01 -37.99
CA ASN A 69 -10.71 15.97 -37.82
C ASN A 69 -11.34 17.26 -38.34
N ASP A 70 -12.31 17.15 -39.25
CA ASP A 70 -13.04 18.33 -39.76
C ASP A 70 -14.47 17.94 -40.15
N GLU A 71 -15.46 18.67 -39.63
CA GLU A 71 -16.88 18.37 -39.87
C GLU A 71 -17.30 18.59 -41.34
N LYS A 72 -16.61 19.48 -42.08
CA LYS A 72 -16.90 19.79 -43.49
C LYS A 72 -16.19 18.82 -44.45
N GLY A 73 -15.21 18.09 -43.94
CA GLY A 73 -14.45 17.07 -44.64
C GLY A 73 -13.07 17.53 -45.09
N ILE A 74 -12.13 16.61 -45.11
CA ILE A 74 -10.72 16.86 -45.40
C ILE A 74 -10.46 16.55 -46.88
N GLU A 75 -9.92 17.51 -47.64
CA GLU A 75 -9.56 17.32 -49.05
C GLU A 75 -8.25 16.55 -49.17
N TYR A 76 -7.19 17.05 -48.53
CA TYR A 76 -5.88 16.41 -48.53
C TYR A 76 -5.02 16.78 -47.31
N ILE A 77 -4.02 15.95 -47.04
CA ILE A 77 -2.95 16.17 -46.07
C ILE A 77 -1.61 16.07 -46.82
N LYS A 78 -0.73 17.05 -46.66
CA LYS A 78 0.64 17.02 -47.17
C LYS A 78 1.61 16.79 -46.02
N GLU A 79 2.35 15.70 -46.08
CA GLU A 79 3.35 15.29 -45.10
C GLU A 79 4.65 16.10 -45.24
N SER A 80 5.52 16.02 -44.23
CA SER A 80 6.76 16.79 -44.17
C SER A 80 7.80 16.41 -45.22
N ASP A 81 7.69 15.21 -45.81
CA ASP A 81 8.53 14.74 -46.92
C ASP A 81 8.01 15.21 -48.30
N GLY A 82 6.88 15.94 -48.31
CA GLY A 82 6.22 16.47 -49.50
C GLY A 82 5.15 15.54 -50.10
N LYS A 83 4.97 14.32 -49.57
CA LYS A 83 3.93 13.39 -50.00
C LYS A 83 2.54 13.96 -49.70
N THR A 84 1.63 13.83 -50.66
CA THR A 84 0.25 14.32 -50.52
C THR A 84 -0.72 13.14 -50.51
N ILE A 85 -1.59 13.10 -49.51
CA ILE A 85 -2.64 12.10 -49.33
C ILE A 85 -3.98 12.77 -49.61
N ASN A 86 -4.70 12.30 -50.63
CA ASN A 86 -6.06 12.74 -50.90
C ASN A 86 -7.03 12.03 -49.95
N CYS A 87 -7.77 12.81 -49.17
CA CYS A 87 -8.66 12.34 -48.11
C CYS A 87 -10.12 12.23 -48.57
N ASN A 88 -10.45 12.70 -49.77
CA ASN A 88 -11.76 12.56 -50.43
C ASN A 88 -12.96 13.07 -49.60
N GLY A 89 -12.76 14.11 -48.79
CA GLY A 89 -13.81 14.71 -47.98
C GLY A 89 -14.20 13.91 -46.75
N LYS A 90 -13.37 12.95 -46.31
CA LYS A 90 -13.57 12.26 -45.02
C LYS A 90 -13.52 13.26 -43.87
N THR A 91 -14.37 13.07 -42.87
CA THR A 91 -14.43 13.95 -41.69
C THR A 91 -13.38 13.61 -40.63
N GLN A 92 -12.78 12.43 -40.70
CA GLN A 92 -11.69 11.99 -39.85
C GLN A 92 -10.69 11.17 -40.66
N VAL A 93 -9.40 11.45 -40.49
CA VAL A 93 -8.29 10.71 -41.09
C VAL A 93 -7.21 10.50 -40.03
N SER A 94 -6.74 9.26 -39.90
CA SER A 94 -5.57 8.90 -39.10
C SER A 94 -4.45 8.41 -40.00
N LEU A 95 -3.22 8.82 -39.73
CA LEU A 95 -2.02 8.52 -40.52
C LEU A 95 -0.88 8.04 -39.62
N ASP A 96 -0.34 6.87 -39.90
CA ASP A 96 0.95 6.45 -39.36
C ASP A 96 2.09 7.18 -40.06
N TYR A 97 2.94 7.86 -39.29
CA TYR A 97 4.07 8.62 -39.78
C TYR A 97 5.35 8.26 -39.01
N VAL A 98 6.46 8.09 -39.72
CA VAL A 98 7.78 7.81 -39.12
C VAL A 98 8.66 9.04 -39.31
N ALA A 99 9.15 9.58 -38.21
CA ALA A 99 9.93 10.81 -38.18
C ALA A 99 11.30 10.58 -37.54
N THR A 100 12.32 11.27 -38.04
CA THR A 100 13.64 11.25 -37.39
C THR A 100 13.63 12.14 -36.15
N LYS A 101 14.12 11.66 -35.01
CA LYS A 101 14.28 12.46 -33.78
C LYS A 101 15.18 13.67 -34.05
N ASN A 102 14.89 14.78 -33.37
CA ASN A 102 15.50 16.10 -33.53
C ASN A 102 15.26 16.75 -34.91
N SER A 103 14.16 16.41 -35.58
CA SER A 103 13.74 17.04 -36.84
C SER A 103 12.56 18.00 -36.65
N ASN A 104 12.39 18.93 -37.59
CA ASN A 104 11.20 19.77 -37.70
C ASN A 104 10.29 19.20 -38.77
N LEU A 105 9.07 18.85 -38.37
CA LEU A 105 8.02 18.33 -39.24
C LEU A 105 7.05 19.45 -39.61
N SER A 106 6.55 19.44 -40.85
CA SER A 106 5.51 20.35 -41.31
C SER A 106 4.41 19.57 -42.04
N PHE A 107 3.17 19.72 -41.57
CA PHE A 107 1.98 19.15 -42.20
C PHE A 107 1.11 20.27 -42.73
N THR A 108 0.75 20.21 -44.02
CA THR A 108 -0.21 21.16 -44.60
C THR A 108 -1.55 20.46 -44.81
N LEU A 109 -2.61 21.08 -44.29
CA LEU A 109 -3.96 20.54 -44.25
C LEU A 109 -4.88 21.39 -45.11
N LYS A 110 -5.79 20.75 -45.84
CA LYS A 110 -6.86 21.41 -46.59
C LYS A 110 -8.22 20.83 -46.21
N ALA A 111 -8.98 21.56 -45.42
CA ALA A 111 -10.40 21.27 -45.19
C ALA A 111 -11.26 21.84 -46.34
N LYS A 112 -12.42 21.23 -46.54
CA LYS A 112 -13.30 21.53 -47.67
C LYS A 112 -13.83 22.96 -47.59
N GLY A 113 -13.51 23.74 -48.62
CA GLY A 113 -13.90 25.16 -48.69
C GLY A 113 -13.14 26.10 -47.75
N GLU A 114 -12.06 25.63 -47.11
CA GLU A 114 -11.21 26.44 -46.23
C GLU A 114 -9.84 26.73 -46.87
N GLN A 115 -9.04 27.64 -46.28
CA GLN A 115 -7.66 27.87 -46.71
C GLN A 115 -6.72 26.77 -46.21
N GLU A 116 -5.53 26.67 -46.82
CA GLU A 116 -4.50 25.75 -46.35
C GLU A 116 -3.95 26.21 -45.01
N ILE A 117 -3.77 25.26 -44.08
CA ILE A 117 -3.20 25.50 -42.76
C ILE A 117 -1.97 24.63 -42.58
N SER A 118 -0.84 25.23 -42.18
CA SER A 118 0.37 24.48 -41.83
C SER A 118 0.47 24.26 -40.32
N LYS A 119 0.81 23.04 -39.93
CA LYS A 119 1.05 22.60 -38.56
C LYS A 119 2.48 22.09 -38.46
N ASN A 120 3.26 22.68 -37.56
CA ASN A 120 4.68 22.36 -37.39
C ASN A 120 4.92 21.67 -36.05
N ILE A 121 5.80 20.67 -36.04
CA ILE A 121 6.20 19.92 -34.85
C ILE A 121 7.72 19.87 -34.80
N THR A 122 8.34 20.26 -33.69
CA THR A 122 9.77 20.04 -33.44
C THR A 122 9.93 18.77 -32.60
N LEU A 123 10.31 17.67 -33.22
CA LEU A 123 10.34 16.36 -32.57
C LEU A 123 11.61 16.19 -31.75
N ASN A 124 11.60 16.59 -30.48
CA ASN A 124 12.69 16.42 -29.51
C ASN A 124 12.23 15.63 -28.27
N ASP A 125 13.13 15.41 -27.31
CA ASP A 125 12.81 14.69 -26.07
C ASP A 125 11.67 15.33 -25.26
N GLU A 126 11.62 16.66 -25.23
CA GLU A 126 10.54 17.41 -24.56
C GLU A 126 9.19 17.13 -25.23
N THR A 127 9.13 17.17 -26.56
CA THR A 127 7.91 16.89 -27.33
C THR A 127 7.47 15.44 -27.18
N ILE A 128 8.42 14.48 -27.18
CA ILE A 128 8.13 13.08 -26.89
C ILE A 128 7.50 12.95 -25.50
N SER A 129 8.16 13.50 -24.48
CA SER A 129 7.69 13.42 -23.09
C SER A 129 6.30 14.04 -22.93
N ASN A 130 6.07 15.22 -23.51
CA ASN A 130 4.82 15.96 -23.40
C ASN A 130 3.64 15.28 -24.12
N ASN A 131 3.88 14.41 -25.10
CA ASN A 131 2.84 13.75 -25.89
C ASN A 131 2.78 12.22 -25.68
N SER A 132 3.48 11.68 -24.67
CA SER A 132 3.47 10.25 -24.35
C SER A 132 3.50 10.02 -22.83
N VAL A 133 4.66 9.67 -22.28
CA VAL A 133 4.92 9.54 -20.84
C VAL A 133 6.06 10.48 -20.48
N SER A 134 6.01 11.07 -19.27
CA SER A 134 7.06 11.95 -18.77
C SER A 134 7.52 11.53 -17.38
N ILE A 135 8.81 11.76 -17.09
CA ILE A 135 9.40 11.67 -15.75
C ILE A 135 9.91 13.07 -15.42
N SER A 136 9.54 13.59 -14.26
CA SER A 136 10.02 14.90 -13.79
C SER A 136 10.48 14.80 -12.35
N LYS A 137 11.73 15.20 -12.07
CA LYS A 137 12.22 15.33 -10.69
C LYS A 137 11.58 16.58 -10.07
N ILE A 138 10.74 16.38 -9.06
CA ILE A 138 9.99 17.45 -8.39
C ILE A 138 10.54 17.81 -7.00
N LYS A 139 11.34 16.93 -6.39
CA LYS A 139 12.04 17.19 -5.13
C LYS A 139 13.43 16.53 -5.16
N ASP A 140 14.42 17.25 -4.64
CA ASP A 140 15.82 16.83 -4.61
C ASP A 140 16.43 17.23 -3.26
N ILE A 141 16.35 16.32 -2.30
CA ILE A 141 17.00 16.41 -1.00
C ILE A 141 18.15 15.39 -1.01
N GLU A 142 19.27 15.72 -0.38
CA GLU A 142 20.37 14.76 -0.23
C GLU A 142 19.84 13.48 0.42
N GLY A 143 20.05 12.33 -0.23
CA GLY A 143 19.51 11.04 0.21
C GLY A 143 18.03 10.76 -0.10
N TYR A 144 17.23 11.76 -0.49
CA TYR A 144 15.77 11.60 -0.76
C TYR A 144 15.28 12.42 -1.97
N LYS A 145 14.72 11.75 -2.97
CA LYS A 145 14.25 12.41 -4.20
C LYS A 145 12.82 11.99 -4.52
N ILE A 146 12.07 12.87 -5.17
CA ILE A 146 10.72 12.56 -5.67
C ILE A 146 10.66 12.84 -7.17
N PHE A 147 10.15 11.86 -7.92
CA PHE A 147 9.84 11.98 -9.34
C PHE A 147 8.34 11.87 -9.56
N GLU A 148 7.81 12.62 -10.52
CA GLU A 148 6.43 12.53 -10.97
C GLU A 148 6.38 11.87 -12.35
N ILE A 149 5.60 10.80 -12.46
CA ILE A 149 5.37 10.07 -13.71
C ILE A 149 3.98 10.42 -14.23
N LYS A 150 3.89 11.04 -15.40
CA LYS A 150 2.61 11.40 -16.03
C LYS A 150 2.40 10.66 -17.33
N ASN A 151 1.19 10.15 -17.50
CA ASN A 151 0.68 9.72 -18.80
C ASN A 151 -0.02 10.92 -19.45
N ASN A 152 0.56 11.40 -20.55
CA ASN A 152 0.07 12.56 -21.28
C ASN A 152 -0.86 12.18 -22.46
N LEU A 153 -1.18 10.89 -22.63
CA LEU A 153 -2.15 10.40 -23.62
C LEU A 153 -3.59 10.56 -23.10
N SER A 154 -4.10 11.79 -23.11
CA SER A 154 -5.40 12.16 -22.54
C SER A 154 -6.63 11.57 -23.26
N LEU A 155 -6.49 11.09 -24.51
CA LEU A 155 -7.64 10.76 -25.37
C LEU A 155 -7.93 9.25 -25.49
N ILE A 156 -7.07 8.38 -24.96
CA ILE A 156 -7.16 6.92 -25.12
C ILE A 156 -6.71 6.17 -23.84
N ALA A 157 -6.94 6.78 -22.68
CA ALA A 157 -6.35 6.35 -21.40
C ALA A 157 -6.67 4.90 -20.98
N ASP A 158 -7.80 4.34 -21.41
CA ASP A 158 -8.19 2.96 -21.06
C ASP A 158 -7.45 1.89 -21.89
N ARG A 159 -6.74 2.27 -22.97
CA ARG A 159 -5.99 1.32 -23.82
C ARG A 159 -4.51 1.23 -23.47
N PHE A 160 -3.97 2.26 -22.83
CA PHE A 160 -2.54 2.37 -22.55
C PHE A 160 -2.28 2.38 -21.06
N LYS A 161 -1.54 1.39 -20.60
CA LYS A 161 -1.07 1.31 -19.22
C LYS A 161 0.30 1.94 -19.09
N THR A 162 0.53 2.62 -17.97
CA THR A 162 1.83 3.21 -17.64
C THR A 162 2.55 2.30 -16.65
N TYR A 163 3.82 2.05 -16.93
CA TYR A 163 4.71 1.31 -16.07
C TYR A 163 5.95 2.14 -15.76
N TYR A 164 6.54 1.92 -14.60
CA TYR A 164 7.82 2.49 -14.24
C TYR A 164 8.72 1.47 -13.57
N LYS A 165 10.02 1.76 -13.56
CA LYS A 165 11.06 0.92 -12.98
C LYS A 165 12.19 1.79 -12.45
N ILE A 166 12.81 1.37 -11.35
CA ILE A 166 13.91 2.08 -10.68
C ILE A 166 15.16 1.21 -10.74
N GLY A 167 16.21 1.71 -11.38
CA GLY A 167 17.47 1.00 -11.63
C GLY A 167 17.34 -0.10 -12.70
N GLU A 168 18.45 -0.49 -13.31
CA GLU A 168 18.46 -1.50 -14.37
C GLU A 168 18.03 -2.89 -13.89
N ASN A 169 18.30 -3.22 -12.63
CA ASN A 169 17.86 -4.47 -12.00
C ASN A 169 16.46 -4.34 -11.35
N GLY A 170 15.75 -3.23 -11.56
CA GLY A 170 14.39 -3.03 -11.04
C GLY A 170 13.32 -3.85 -11.78
N ASP A 171 12.19 -4.05 -11.10
CA ASP A 171 10.98 -4.63 -11.68
C ASP A 171 10.11 -3.51 -12.29
N TRP A 172 9.36 -3.84 -13.33
CA TRP A 172 8.34 -2.95 -13.88
C TRP A 172 7.08 -3.00 -13.01
N VAL A 173 6.62 -1.83 -12.58
CA VAL A 173 5.42 -1.65 -11.76
C VAL A 173 4.40 -0.83 -12.54
N GLU A 174 3.16 -1.30 -12.62
CA GLU A 174 2.05 -0.55 -13.22
C GLU A 174 1.72 0.64 -12.31
N GLY A 175 1.78 1.88 -12.83
CA GLY A 175 1.49 3.05 -12.04
C GLY A 175 1.89 4.37 -12.68
N LYS A 176 1.30 5.45 -12.15
CA LYS A 176 1.60 6.85 -12.45
C LYS A 176 1.51 7.66 -11.16
N GLY A 177 2.02 8.89 -11.16
CA GLY A 177 2.03 9.78 -10.00
C GLY A 177 3.42 9.93 -9.39
N LYS A 178 3.48 10.35 -8.11
CA LYS A 178 4.73 10.59 -7.40
C LYS A 178 5.36 9.28 -6.94
N ILE A 179 6.66 9.14 -7.17
CA ILE A 179 7.50 8.06 -6.64
C ILE A 179 8.64 8.68 -5.84
N SER A 180 8.94 8.15 -4.67
CA SER A 180 10.10 8.56 -3.87
C SER A 180 11.24 7.56 -4.01
N THR A 181 12.47 8.05 -3.83
CA THR A 181 13.68 7.22 -3.78
C THR A 181 14.54 7.61 -2.59
N LEU A 182 15.12 6.60 -1.94
CA LEU A 182 16.03 6.74 -0.80
C LEU A 182 17.40 6.18 -1.22
N ASP A 183 18.43 7.03 -1.25
CA ASP A 183 19.73 6.69 -1.85
C ASP A 183 20.37 5.45 -1.19
N TYR A 184 20.33 5.38 0.15
CA TYR A 184 20.84 4.25 0.91
C TYR A 184 20.09 2.95 0.58
N ASP A 185 18.77 2.97 0.50
CA ASP A 185 17.97 1.78 0.14
C ASP A 185 18.22 1.34 -1.31
N LEU A 186 18.41 2.27 -2.26
CA LEU A 186 18.76 1.92 -3.64
C LEU A 186 20.07 1.14 -3.71
N THR A 187 21.07 1.59 -2.96
CA THR A 187 22.38 0.93 -2.86
C THR A 187 22.21 -0.48 -2.31
N GLN A 188 21.46 -0.61 -1.22
CA GLN A 188 21.25 -1.89 -0.53
C GLN A 188 20.34 -2.87 -1.30
N ASN A 189 19.59 -2.40 -2.30
CA ASN A 189 18.78 -3.22 -3.19
C ASN A 189 19.44 -3.48 -4.56
N GLY A 190 20.73 -3.12 -4.72
CA GLY A 190 21.49 -3.34 -5.97
C GLY A 190 20.88 -2.62 -7.18
N LYS A 191 20.33 -1.42 -6.97
CA LYS A 191 19.70 -0.59 -8.03
C LYS A 191 20.64 0.46 -8.61
N VAL A 192 21.74 0.76 -7.92
CA VAL A 192 22.74 1.75 -8.31
C VAL A 192 23.69 1.13 -9.34
N ASN A 193 24.06 1.91 -10.36
CA ASN A 193 25.16 1.59 -11.25
C ASN A 193 26.48 1.85 -10.52
N GLU A 194 27.23 0.79 -10.24
CA GLU A 194 28.49 0.85 -9.50
C GLU A 194 29.62 1.57 -10.25
N GLU A 195 29.53 1.71 -11.58
CA GLU A 195 30.57 2.39 -12.36
C GLU A 195 30.60 3.90 -12.15
N ASP A 196 29.45 4.50 -11.86
CA ASP A 196 29.29 5.96 -11.79
C ASP A 196 28.37 6.46 -10.67
N ASN A 197 27.98 5.59 -9.74
CA ASN A 197 27.11 5.90 -8.59
C ASN A 197 25.81 6.61 -8.98
N THR A 198 25.17 6.13 -10.04
CA THR A 198 23.91 6.69 -10.52
C THR A 198 22.76 5.69 -10.50
N VAL A 199 21.54 6.21 -10.51
CA VAL A 199 20.32 5.43 -10.73
C VAL A 199 19.55 6.02 -11.90
N THR A 200 18.96 5.14 -12.69
CA THR A 200 18.06 5.51 -13.79
C THR A 200 16.63 5.13 -13.44
N ILE A 201 15.72 6.11 -13.50
CA ILE A 201 14.27 5.88 -13.49
C ILE A 201 13.85 5.64 -14.93
N TYR A 202 13.11 4.57 -15.18
CA TYR A 202 12.49 4.28 -16.47
C TYR A 202 10.98 4.42 -16.35
N ALA A 203 10.35 4.92 -17.39
CA ALA A 203 8.90 4.93 -17.52
C ALA A 203 8.53 4.51 -18.94
N LYS A 204 7.47 3.72 -19.05
CA LYS A 204 6.94 3.31 -20.34
C LYS A 204 5.43 3.30 -20.39
N ILE A 205 4.90 3.36 -21.60
CA ILE A 205 3.51 3.06 -21.89
C ILE A 205 3.42 1.75 -22.67
N VAL A 206 2.39 0.98 -22.39
CA VAL A 206 2.14 -0.33 -22.98
C VAL A 206 0.70 -0.37 -23.49
N ASN A 207 0.51 -0.84 -24.71
CA ASN A 207 -0.82 -1.04 -25.30
C ASN A 207 -1.32 -2.46 -25.01
N GLU A 208 -2.52 -2.61 -24.46
CA GLU A 208 -3.10 -3.93 -24.11
C GLU A 208 -3.84 -4.64 -25.26
N ILE A 209 -3.85 -4.11 -26.48
CA ILE A 209 -4.71 -4.60 -27.58
C ILE A 209 -3.90 -5.20 -28.74
N ASP A 210 -3.13 -6.26 -28.50
CA ASP A 210 -2.89 -7.22 -29.59
C ASP A 210 -4.02 -8.26 -29.61
N LYS A 211 -4.33 -8.81 -30.79
CA LYS A 211 -5.32 -9.88 -31.00
C LYS A 211 -5.02 -11.14 -30.19
N ASP A 212 -3.83 -11.24 -29.61
CA ASP A 212 -3.33 -12.32 -28.75
C ASP A 212 -3.16 -11.91 -27.27
N ASN A 213 -3.64 -10.73 -26.82
CA ASN A 213 -3.45 -10.18 -25.46
C ASN A 213 -1.98 -10.05 -25.03
N LYS A 214 -1.06 -9.74 -25.95
CA LYS A 214 0.35 -9.48 -25.62
C LYS A 214 0.57 -8.00 -25.28
N LEU A 215 1.41 -7.76 -24.27
CA LEU A 215 1.86 -6.44 -23.85
C LEU A 215 3.05 -6.04 -24.73
N GLU A 216 2.91 -4.97 -25.53
CA GLU A 216 4.02 -4.38 -26.29
C GLU A 216 4.35 -2.98 -25.78
N ASP A 217 5.65 -2.72 -25.59
CA ASP A 217 6.18 -1.43 -25.15
C ASP A 217 6.07 -0.42 -26.29
N VAL A 218 5.38 0.69 -26.01
CA VAL A 218 4.99 1.70 -26.99
C VAL A 218 6.00 2.85 -26.93
N VAL A 219 6.17 3.50 -25.78
CA VAL A 219 7.20 4.52 -25.59
C VAL A 219 7.91 4.25 -24.28
N THR A 220 9.25 4.29 -24.28
CA THR A 220 10.09 4.19 -23.09
C THR A 220 10.95 5.44 -22.97
N ILE A 221 10.94 6.07 -21.80
CA ILE A 221 11.81 7.19 -21.45
C ILE A 221 12.60 6.85 -20.20
N SER A 222 13.68 7.60 -19.96
CA SER A 222 14.49 7.43 -18.76
C SER A 222 15.04 8.75 -18.23
N GLN A 223 15.28 8.80 -16.92
CA GLN A 223 15.92 9.91 -16.22
C GLN A 223 16.97 9.38 -15.25
N LYS A 224 18.21 9.82 -15.43
CA LYS A 224 19.38 9.41 -14.63
C LYS A 224 19.75 10.48 -13.60
N TYR A 225 20.21 10.07 -12.42
CA TYR A 225 20.68 10.97 -11.35
C TYR A 225 21.74 10.31 -10.46
N GLU A 226 22.54 11.13 -9.77
CA GLU A 226 23.59 10.71 -8.85
C GLU A 226 23.04 10.32 -7.47
N VAL A 227 23.66 9.30 -6.87
CA VAL A 227 23.25 8.67 -5.61
C VAL A 227 24.41 8.70 -4.63
N ASN A 228 24.13 9.04 -3.37
CA ASN A 228 25.10 8.85 -2.30
C ASN A 228 25.16 7.37 -1.88
N THR A 229 26.34 6.77 -1.95
CA THR A 229 26.59 5.35 -1.60
C THR A 229 27.37 5.18 -0.30
N ASP A 230 27.70 6.28 0.38
CA ASP A 230 28.46 6.24 1.63
C ASP A 230 27.67 5.49 2.71
N SER A 231 28.36 4.64 3.44
CA SER A 231 27.75 3.90 4.55
C SER A 231 28.77 3.56 5.62
N THR A 232 28.28 3.53 6.87
CA THR A 232 29.07 3.19 8.05
C THR A 232 28.68 1.82 8.60
N GLN A 233 29.66 1.10 9.15
CA GLN A 233 29.40 -0.11 9.93
C GLN A 233 30.06 0.01 11.31
N SER A 234 29.32 -0.29 12.38
CA SER A 234 29.83 -0.15 13.74
C SER A 234 29.15 -1.08 14.75
N SER A 235 29.85 -1.39 15.84
CA SER A 235 29.33 -2.15 16.99
C SER A 235 29.45 -1.29 18.23
N LEU A 236 28.35 -1.10 18.96
CA LEU A 236 28.20 -0.07 19.99
C LEU A 236 27.45 -0.62 21.21
N GLU A 237 27.69 -0.02 22.38
CA GLU A 237 26.92 -0.26 23.60
C GLU A 237 26.22 1.03 24.04
N ALA A 238 24.94 0.93 24.38
CA ALA A 238 24.09 2.06 24.76
C ALA A 238 23.14 1.68 25.90
N ASP A 239 22.56 2.70 26.55
CA ASP A 239 21.57 2.49 27.61
C ASP A 239 20.20 2.12 27.05
N SER A 240 19.88 2.49 25.81
CA SER A 240 18.67 2.07 25.10
C SER A 240 18.81 2.26 23.59
N LEU A 241 17.84 1.79 22.79
CA LEU A 241 17.82 2.08 21.35
C LEU A 241 17.70 3.58 21.05
N ILE A 242 16.86 4.32 21.79
CA ILE A 242 16.73 5.78 21.65
C ILE A 242 18.04 6.48 22.05
N ASP A 243 18.65 6.09 23.17
CA ASP A 243 19.97 6.61 23.59
C ASP A 243 21.06 6.34 22.55
N ALA A 244 21.10 5.15 21.95
CA ALA A 244 22.08 4.81 20.93
C ALA A 244 22.04 5.78 19.74
N VAL A 245 20.83 6.05 19.23
CA VAL A 245 20.61 6.93 18.07
C VAL A 245 20.94 8.39 18.41
N GLU A 246 20.63 8.83 19.65
CA GLU A 246 20.95 10.18 20.14
C GLU A 246 22.46 10.38 20.35
N LYS A 247 23.09 9.48 21.11
CA LYS A 247 24.47 9.61 21.61
C LYS A 247 25.53 9.50 20.51
N TYR A 248 25.34 8.59 19.57
CA TYR A 248 26.36 8.24 18.58
C TYR A 248 26.19 8.95 17.24
N ASN A 249 25.18 9.84 17.12
CA ASN A 249 24.88 10.62 15.92
C ASN A 249 25.07 9.82 14.62
N PHE A 250 24.35 8.70 14.49
CA PHE A 250 24.49 7.81 13.34
C PHE A 250 24.42 8.53 12.00
N ASP A 251 25.26 8.11 11.07
CA ASP A 251 25.14 8.34 9.62
C ASP A 251 24.46 7.13 8.96
N ASP A 252 24.22 7.19 7.65
CA ASP A 252 23.69 6.06 6.88
C ASP A 252 24.56 4.82 7.10
N GLY A 253 23.95 3.67 7.40
CA GLY A 253 24.75 2.50 7.74
C GLY A 253 24.06 1.38 8.52
N GLU A 254 24.85 0.35 8.81
CA GLU A 254 24.46 -0.81 9.60
C GLU A 254 25.16 -0.79 10.96
N TYR A 255 24.39 -0.88 12.03
CA TYR A 255 24.88 -0.76 13.40
C TYR A 255 24.44 -1.96 14.23
N SER A 256 25.38 -2.59 14.91
CA SER A 256 25.07 -3.59 15.94
C SER A 256 25.09 -2.91 17.30
N VAL A 257 23.92 -2.72 17.91
CA VAL A 257 23.77 -2.02 19.18
C VAL A 257 23.44 -3.02 20.26
N LYS A 258 24.27 -3.09 21.28
CA LYS A 258 24.01 -3.88 22.48
C LYS A 258 23.41 -2.99 23.57
N VAL A 259 22.27 -3.43 24.10
CA VAL A 259 21.59 -2.81 25.24
C VAL A 259 21.27 -3.91 26.24
N ALA A 260 21.75 -3.74 27.47
CA ALA A 260 21.67 -4.78 28.49
C ALA A 260 22.19 -6.13 27.95
N GLU A 261 21.39 -7.18 27.97
CA GLU A 261 21.72 -8.52 27.47
C GLU A 261 21.42 -8.74 25.97
N GLU A 262 20.76 -7.80 25.31
CA GLU A 262 20.26 -7.96 23.95
C GLU A 262 21.12 -7.21 22.93
N THR A 263 21.18 -7.73 21.70
CA THR A 263 21.87 -7.08 20.58
C THR A 263 20.92 -6.89 19.41
N TYR A 264 20.88 -5.68 18.87
CA TYR A 264 20.01 -5.27 17.78
C TYR A 264 20.85 -4.87 16.58
N ASN A 265 20.46 -5.38 15.41
CA ASN A 265 21.00 -4.87 14.15
C ASN A 265 20.07 -3.77 13.66
N LEU A 266 20.61 -2.58 13.51
CA LEU A 266 19.92 -1.40 13.03
C LEU A 266 20.43 -1.07 11.64
N LYS A 267 19.52 -0.76 10.74
CA LYS A 267 19.83 -0.17 9.46
C LYS A 267 19.31 1.25 9.44
N VAL A 268 20.23 2.19 9.44
CA VAL A 268 19.95 3.59 9.73
C VAL A 268 20.06 4.40 8.46
N GLN A 269 19.06 5.26 8.26
CA GLN A 269 19.09 6.31 7.28
C GLN A 269 18.91 7.66 7.98
N THR A 270 19.80 8.60 7.69
CA THR A 270 19.97 9.86 8.41
C THR A 270 19.82 11.04 7.48
N PHE A 271 18.99 12.00 7.90
CA PHE A 271 18.85 13.29 7.27
C PHE A 271 19.31 14.38 8.24
N ASN A 272 20.38 15.11 7.88
CA ASN A 272 20.95 16.20 8.68
C ASN A 272 20.23 17.55 8.50
N GLN A 273 18.94 17.49 8.15
CA GLN A 273 18.09 18.63 7.83
C GLN A 273 16.61 18.26 8.01
N ASN A 274 15.73 19.24 7.80
CA ASN A 274 14.30 18.97 7.72
C ASN A 274 13.97 18.03 6.56
N LEU A 275 13.03 17.12 6.78
CA LEU A 275 12.56 16.16 5.79
C LEU A 275 11.04 16.28 5.62
N GLU A 276 10.60 16.35 4.36
CA GLU A 276 9.18 16.42 4.01
C GLU A 276 8.86 15.32 2.99
N ILE A 277 8.04 14.37 3.41
CA ILE A 277 7.62 13.19 2.65
C ILE A 277 6.29 13.48 1.94
N ASP A 278 6.31 13.57 0.60
CA ASP A 278 5.15 13.91 -0.26
C ASP A 278 4.68 12.76 -1.14
N ALA A 279 5.31 11.60 -1.00
CA ALA A 279 5.03 10.41 -1.77
C ALA A 279 5.16 9.17 -0.87
N ASN A 280 4.47 8.09 -1.24
CA ASN A 280 4.59 6.82 -0.52
C ASN A 280 6.06 6.38 -0.48
N THR A 281 6.60 6.30 0.73
CA THR A 281 8.01 6.04 1.01
C THR A 281 8.10 4.77 1.85
N GLU A 282 8.84 3.78 1.35
CA GLU A 282 9.18 2.56 2.09
C GLU A 282 10.64 2.62 2.50
N ILE A 283 10.95 2.29 3.77
CA ILE A 283 12.32 2.26 4.30
C ILE A 283 12.78 0.81 4.47
N GLY A 284 14.00 0.53 4.00
CA GLY A 284 14.67 -0.77 4.10
C GLY A 284 14.78 -1.49 2.76
N SER A 285 15.37 -2.67 2.80
CA SER A 285 15.64 -3.49 1.62
C SER A 285 15.26 -4.96 1.79
N GLU A 286 15.39 -5.72 0.70
CA GLU A 286 15.20 -7.17 0.70
C GLU A 286 16.14 -7.90 1.69
N ASN A 287 17.28 -7.29 2.05
CA ASN A 287 18.24 -7.86 3.00
C ASN A 287 17.77 -7.73 4.46
N ASP A 288 16.81 -6.86 4.76
CA ASP A 288 16.34 -6.61 6.12
C ASP A 288 15.22 -7.55 6.54
N VAL A 289 14.49 -8.08 5.56
CA VAL A 289 13.29 -8.90 5.75
C VAL A 289 13.59 -10.39 5.65
N ALA A 290 12.63 -11.20 6.10
CA ALA A 290 12.75 -12.65 6.04
C ALA A 290 12.58 -13.18 4.60
N THR A 291 13.03 -14.41 4.41
CA THR A 291 12.76 -15.24 3.22
C THR A 291 12.07 -16.53 3.65
N GLU A 292 11.91 -17.48 2.73
CA GLU A 292 11.45 -18.83 3.07
C GLU A 292 12.34 -19.49 4.12
N ASN A 293 13.65 -19.31 3.99
CA ASN A 293 14.65 -20.05 4.76
C ASN A 293 15.33 -19.21 5.85
N GLU A 294 15.23 -17.88 5.78
CA GLU A 294 15.89 -16.97 6.71
C GLU A 294 14.88 -16.09 7.45
N ASN A 295 15.22 -15.69 8.67
CA ASN A 295 14.48 -14.71 9.46
C ASN A 295 14.87 -13.28 9.08
N ALA A 296 14.02 -12.31 9.44
CA ALA A 296 14.34 -10.90 9.31
C ALA A 296 15.58 -10.54 10.15
N LYS A 297 16.43 -9.66 9.62
CA LYS A 297 17.78 -9.43 10.15
C LYS A 297 17.88 -8.16 11.00
N SER A 298 17.23 -7.09 10.55
CA SER A 298 17.46 -5.73 11.06
C SER A 298 16.17 -5.01 11.41
N MET A 299 16.26 -4.04 12.31
CA MET A 299 15.29 -2.96 12.48
C MET A 299 15.71 -1.78 11.58
N VAL A 300 14.76 -1.17 10.89
CA VAL A 300 15.05 0.01 10.05
C VAL A 300 14.81 1.28 10.86
N VAL A 301 15.70 2.27 10.70
CA VAL A 301 15.70 3.51 11.48
C VAL A 301 15.73 4.71 10.54
N LEU A 302 14.71 5.57 10.62
CA LEU A 302 14.71 6.91 10.02
C LEU A 302 15.14 7.93 11.07
N LYS A 303 16.32 8.49 10.92
CA LYS A 303 16.85 9.56 11.78
C LYS A 303 16.75 10.90 11.04
N VAL A 304 16.07 11.87 11.64
CA VAL A 304 15.91 13.23 11.11
C VAL A 304 16.42 14.21 12.15
N ASN A 305 17.59 14.80 11.87
CA ASN A 305 18.18 15.88 12.65
C ASN A 305 17.55 17.23 12.27
N GLY A 306 16.22 17.31 12.37
CA GLY A 306 15.38 18.45 12.05
C GLY A 306 13.90 18.11 12.23
N ASP A 307 13.03 18.91 11.61
CA ASP A 307 11.59 18.64 11.53
C ASP A 307 11.28 17.56 10.50
N LEU A 308 10.30 16.71 10.80
CA LEU A 308 9.79 15.67 9.90
C LEU A 308 8.31 15.94 9.59
N THR A 309 7.97 16.12 8.33
CA THR A 309 6.57 16.27 7.90
C THR A 309 6.18 15.12 6.96
N ILE A 310 5.12 14.40 7.32
CA ILE A 310 4.46 13.42 6.43
C ILE A 310 3.22 14.11 5.87
N ASN A 311 3.23 14.43 4.58
CA ASN A 311 2.14 15.18 3.96
C ASN A 311 0.89 14.33 3.73
N GLU A 312 -0.23 15.02 3.48
CA GLU A 312 -1.49 14.37 3.11
C GLU A 312 -1.28 13.42 1.94
N GLU A 313 -2.02 12.30 1.92
CA GLU A 313 -1.92 11.21 0.94
C GLU A 313 -0.59 10.43 0.92
N ALA A 314 0.46 10.91 1.58
CA ALA A 314 1.73 10.19 1.68
C ALA A 314 1.69 9.13 2.79
N LYS A 315 2.25 7.95 2.49
CA LYS A 315 2.47 6.87 3.45
C LYS A 315 3.95 6.65 3.71
N LEU A 316 4.36 6.68 4.96
CA LEU A 316 5.68 6.22 5.43
C LEU A 316 5.54 4.83 6.06
N THR A 317 6.27 3.85 5.55
CA THR A 317 6.22 2.46 6.02
C THR A 317 7.58 1.78 5.91
N ALA A 318 7.73 0.61 6.52
CA ALA A 318 8.87 -0.26 6.24
C ALA A 318 8.66 -1.11 4.99
N TYR A 319 9.76 -1.52 4.37
CA TYR A 319 9.82 -2.49 3.29
C TYR A 319 9.13 -3.81 3.69
N ALA A 320 8.45 -4.44 2.72
CA ALA A 320 7.90 -5.80 2.88
C ALA A 320 8.52 -6.74 1.86
N SER A 321 8.80 -7.97 2.29
CA SER A 321 9.22 -9.05 1.40
C SER A 321 8.22 -9.21 0.25
N LYS A 322 8.71 -9.17 -1.00
CA LYS A 322 7.90 -9.37 -2.22
C LYS A 322 7.13 -10.69 -2.20
N ASN A 323 7.70 -11.71 -1.55
CA ASN A 323 7.11 -13.05 -1.44
C ASN A 323 6.20 -13.20 -0.21
N GLY A 324 5.97 -12.13 0.55
CA GLY A 324 5.03 -12.09 1.67
C GLY A 324 5.61 -12.50 3.01
N TYR A 325 6.92 -12.67 3.15
CA TYR A 325 7.59 -13.07 4.41
C TYR A 325 7.69 -11.94 5.46
N GLY A 326 6.77 -10.98 5.43
CA GLY A 326 6.69 -9.91 6.43
C GLY A 326 7.67 -8.77 6.19
N GLY A 327 7.82 -7.92 7.22
CA GLY A 327 8.71 -6.77 7.23
C GLY A 327 9.98 -6.97 8.07
N PRO A 328 10.75 -5.90 8.30
CA PRO A 328 11.94 -5.93 9.18
C PRO A 328 11.53 -6.13 10.64
N LYS A 329 12.51 -6.35 11.54
CA LYS A 329 12.27 -6.51 12.98
C LYS A 329 11.54 -5.33 13.62
N GLY A 330 11.54 -4.15 12.98
CA GLY A 330 10.72 -3.02 13.36
C GLY A 330 11.05 -1.79 12.52
N MET A 331 10.28 -0.73 12.70
CA MET A 331 10.58 0.60 12.19
C MET A 331 10.73 1.57 13.35
N MET A 332 11.84 2.29 13.40
CA MET A 332 12.08 3.37 14.34
C MET A 332 12.16 4.71 13.60
N ILE A 333 11.44 5.71 14.08
CA ILE A 333 11.57 7.10 13.65
C ILE A 333 12.17 7.88 14.80
N TYR A 334 13.28 8.58 14.56
CA TYR A 334 13.94 9.45 15.52
C TYR A 334 14.03 10.86 14.93
N CYS A 335 13.24 11.79 15.46
CA CYS A 335 13.17 13.17 15.00
C CYS A 335 13.61 14.12 16.11
N THR A 336 14.63 14.92 15.86
CA THR A 336 15.11 15.91 16.86
C THR A 336 14.25 17.19 16.89
N GLY A 337 13.38 17.40 15.90
CA GLY A 337 12.47 18.54 15.82
C GLY A 337 11.02 18.16 16.10
N THR A 338 10.12 18.80 15.35
CA THR A 338 8.69 18.48 15.35
C THR A 338 8.38 17.45 14.27
N LEU A 339 7.78 16.34 14.67
CA LEU A 339 7.16 15.38 13.75
C LEU A 339 5.69 15.80 13.52
N THR A 340 5.37 16.21 12.30
CA THR A 340 3.98 16.52 11.87
C THR A 340 3.47 15.43 10.94
N ASN A 341 2.48 14.67 11.39
CA ASN A 341 1.85 13.60 10.60
C ASN A 341 0.49 14.05 10.05
N ASN A 342 0.45 14.43 8.77
CA ASN A 342 -0.78 14.66 8.01
C ASN A 342 -1.15 13.45 7.12
N GLY A 343 -0.20 12.55 6.87
CA GLY A 343 -0.36 11.35 6.05
C GLY A 343 -0.61 10.08 6.87
N THR A 344 0.08 9.00 6.52
CA THR A 344 0.01 7.73 7.27
C THR A 344 1.41 7.22 7.63
N ILE A 345 1.64 6.91 8.90
CA ILE A 345 2.83 6.16 9.36
C ILE A 345 2.39 4.74 9.68
N SER A 346 3.03 3.72 9.09
CA SER A 346 2.49 2.35 9.13
C SER A 346 3.54 1.26 9.35
N MET A 347 3.21 0.32 10.22
CA MET A 347 3.75 -1.03 10.33
C MET A 347 2.63 -2.08 10.18
N THR A 348 1.52 -1.71 9.54
CA THR A 348 0.40 -2.60 9.23
C THR A 348 0.85 -3.68 8.26
N ALA A 349 0.61 -4.96 8.61
CA ALA A 349 1.05 -6.10 7.82
C ALA A 349 2.57 -6.12 7.55
N ARG A 350 3.38 -5.56 8.47
CA ARG A 350 4.86 -5.48 8.39
C ARG A 350 5.57 -6.18 9.55
N GLY A 351 4.88 -6.96 10.37
CA GLY A 351 5.53 -7.75 11.42
C GLY A 351 6.53 -8.75 10.85
N ALA A 352 7.61 -8.98 11.59
CA ALA A 352 8.73 -9.80 11.16
C ALA A 352 8.51 -11.30 11.38
N LYS A 353 8.94 -12.13 10.43
CA LYS A 353 9.26 -13.52 10.71
C LYS A 353 10.63 -13.57 11.41
N ALA A 354 10.62 -13.60 12.74
CA ALA A 354 11.80 -13.68 13.59
C ALA A 354 11.44 -14.11 15.02
N GLU A 355 12.37 -14.79 15.68
CA GLU A 355 12.28 -15.02 17.12
C GLU A 355 12.30 -13.69 17.86
N GLY A 356 11.44 -13.56 18.87
CA GLY A 356 11.37 -12.37 19.70
C GLY A 356 12.50 -12.31 20.70
N GLN A 357 12.95 -11.10 20.98
CA GLN A 357 13.84 -10.78 22.10
C GLN A 357 13.29 -9.53 22.80
N ASN A 358 13.68 -9.24 24.04
CA ASN A 358 13.24 -7.99 24.67
C ASN A 358 13.79 -6.82 23.86
N VAL A 359 12.98 -5.78 23.62
CA VAL A 359 13.41 -4.60 22.84
C VAL A 359 13.45 -3.39 23.76
N TYR A 360 14.64 -3.04 24.22
CA TYR A 360 14.89 -1.95 25.17
C TYR A 360 14.81 -0.58 24.50
N LEU A 361 13.71 0.14 24.75
CA LEU A 361 13.39 1.41 24.09
C LEU A 361 13.98 2.60 24.85
N TRP A 362 13.77 2.64 26.16
CA TRP A 362 14.20 3.73 27.04
C TRP A 362 14.64 3.19 28.40
N LYS A 363 15.68 3.79 28.99
CA LYS A 363 16.11 3.53 30.36
C LYS A 363 15.75 4.73 31.24
N ASN A 364 14.92 4.48 32.24
CA ASN A 364 14.48 5.51 33.18
C ASN A 364 15.59 5.89 34.16
N SER A 365 15.44 7.04 34.80
CA SER A 365 16.41 7.54 35.80
C SER A 365 16.54 6.65 37.04
N ASP A 366 15.55 5.79 37.31
CA ASP A 366 15.59 4.78 38.37
C ASP A 366 16.23 3.44 37.93
N ASN A 367 16.77 3.39 36.71
CA ASN A 367 17.32 2.21 36.03
C ASN A 367 16.31 1.14 35.61
N SER A 368 14.99 1.40 35.72
CA SER A 368 13.98 0.58 35.07
C SER A 368 13.97 0.82 33.55
N TYR A 369 13.43 -0.14 32.79
CA TYR A 369 13.36 -0.05 31.34
C TYR A 369 11.92 0.01 30.84
N GLU A 370 11.70 0.85 29.83
CA GLU A 370 10.58 0.68 28.91
C GLU A 370 11.02 -0.23 27.77
N PHE A 371 10.37 -1.37 27.62
CA PHE A 371 10.71 -2.35 26.60
C PHE A 371 9.48 -3.06 26.02
N VAL A 372 9.63 -3.58 24.80
CA VAL A 372 8.68 -4.53 24.22
C VAL A 372 9.11 -5.95 24.60
N PRO A 373 8.25 -6.75 25.25
CA PRO A 373 8.63 -8.11 25.66
C PRO A 373 8.87 -9.05 24.48
N ALA A 374 9.83 -9.95 24.62
CA ALA A 374 10.17 -10.96 23.62
C ALA A 374 8.94 -11.78 23.15
N GLU A 375 8.13 -12.23 24.11
CA GLU A 375 6.88 -12.96 23.87
C GLU A 375 5.68 -12.00 23.88
N GLY A 376 4.88 -12.08 22.82
CA GLY A 376 3.61 -11.35 22.71
C GLY A 376 2.44 -12.11 23.36
N ALA A 377 1.22 -11.60 23.19
CA ALA A 377 0.04 -12.28 23.70
C ALA A 377 -0.20 -13.63 23.00
N SER A 378 -0.81 -14.56 23.73
CA SER A 378 -1.00 -15.92 23.26
C SER A 378 -2.00 -16.04 22.10
N GLY A 379 -1.70 -16.93 21.16
CA GLY A 379 -2.63 -17.30 20.09
C GLY A 379 -3.85 -18.09 20.57
N ALA A 380 -4.87 -18.14 19.71
CA ALA A 380 -6.10 -18.84 20.00
C ALA A 380 -5.97 -20.36 19.81
N SER A 381 -6.54 -21.14 20.72
CA SER A 381 -6.63 -22.60 20.56
C SER A 381 -7.50 -23.00 19.36
N SER A 382 -7.24 -24.18 18.80
CA SER A 382 -8.05 -24.77 17.71
C SER A 382 -9.53 -24.86 18.04
N ALA A 383 -10.37 -24.55 17.07
CA ALA A 383 -11.76 -24.98 17.06
C ALA A 383 -11.81 -26.49 16.76
N ARG A 384 -12.56 -27.24 17.56
CA ARG A 384 -12.68 -28.70 17.45
C ARG A 384 -14.13 -29.14 17.52
N ILE A 385 -14.50 -30.00 16.59
CA ILE A 385 -15.73 -30.79 16.60
C ILE A 385 -15.32 -32.26 16.76
N THR A 386 -15.90 -32.92 17.76
CA THR A 386 -15.79 -34.37 17.94
C THR A 386 -17.15 -34.88 18.33
N THR A 387 -17.90 -35.44 17.39
CA THR A 387 -19.26 -35.94 17.61
C THR A 387 -19.36 -37.42 17.27
N SER A 388 -20.20 -38.13 18.02
CA SER A 388 -20.62 -39.49 17.73
C SER A 388 -22.15 -39.54 17.82
N GLY A 389 -22.86 -39.71 16.71
CA GLY A 389 -24.33 -39.68 16.74
C GLY A 389 -24.99 -40.15 15.45
N PHE A 390 -26.22 -40.64 15.59
CA PHE A 390 -27.05 -41.25 14.55
C PHE A 390 -28.09 -40.25 14.01
N TRP A 391 -27.66 -39.06 13.59
CA TRP A 391 -28.51 -38.09 12.88
C TRP A 391 -27.64 -37.26 11.93
N GLY A 392 -28.00 -37.27 10.65
CA GLY A 392 -27.30 -36.49 9.64
C GLY A 392 -27.44 -34.99 9.84
N GLY A 393 -26.40 -34.21 9.52
CA GLY A 393 -26.44 -32.75 9.66
C GLY A 393 -25.08 -32.07 9.53
N ARG A 394 -25.10 -30.73 9.56
CA ARG A 394 -23.92 -29.85 9.58
C ARG A 394 -23.62 -29.42 11.01
N PHE A 395 -22.38 -29.64 11.44
CA PHE A 395 -21.85 -29.14 12.71
C PHE A 395 -20.78 -28.09 12.43
N THR A 396 -20.82 -26.98 13.16
CA THR A 396 -19.85 -25.89 13.00
C THR A 396 -19.38 -25.37 14.35
N LYS A 397 -18.10 -25.01 14.42
CA LYS A 397 -17.51 -24.28 15.53
C LYS A 397 -16.68 -23.14 14.94
N VAL A 398 -17.11 -21.91 15.22
CA VAL A 398 -16.39 -20.69 14.83
C VAL A 398 -14.97 -20.69 15.40
N GLY A 399 -14.07 -20.01 14.69
CA GLY A 399 -12.71 -19.83 15.18
C GLY A 399 -12.70 -18.97 16.45
N ASN A 400 -11.71 -19.23 17.31
CA ASN A 400 -11.49 -18.46 18.53
C ASN A 400 -10.59 -17.27 18.21
N SER A 401 -10.86 -16.11 18.80
CA SER A 401 -9.99 -14.95 18.65
C SER A 401 -8.67 -15.13 19.40
N GLY A 402 -7.60 -14.53 18.87
CA GLY A 402 -6.33 -14.40 19.59
C GLY A 402 -6.46 -13.44 20.76
N ASN A 403 -5.57 -13.57 21.76
CA ASN A 403 -5.58 -12.68 22.91
C ASN A 403 -5.02 -11.30 22.55
N ASN A 404 -5.61 -10.27 23.13
CA ASN A 404 -5.09 -8.91 23.05
C ASN A 404 -3.76 -8.80 23.79
N ALA A 405 -2.92 -7.88 23.33
CA ALA A 405 -1.68 -7.52 23.99
C ALA A 405 -1.92 -6.92 25.38
N THR A 406 -0.87 -7.00 26.21
CA THR A 406 -0.69 -6.17 27.41
C THR A 406 0.74 -5.67 27.44
N ASN A 407 1.06 -4.59 28.16
CA ASN A 407 2.44 -4.18 28.45
C ASN A 407 3.36 -4.10 27.20
N ARG A 408 2.93 -3.36 26.17
CA ARG A 408 3.66 -3.15 24.91
C ARG A 408 3.83 -4.40 24.02
N GLN A 409 3.25 -5.54 24.38
CA GLN A 409 3.29 -6.74 23.55
C GLN A 409 2.61 -6.53 22.19
N THR A 410 2.94 -7.38 21.23
CA THR A 410 2.07 -7.63 20.08
C THR A 410 0.99 -8.63 20.46
N ALA A 411 -0.08 -8.72 19.66
CA ALA A 411 -1.22 -9.57 19.98
C ALA A 411 -1.10 -11.00 19.43
N GLY A 412 -1.93 -11.92 19.92
CA GLY A 412 -2.02 -13.29 19.42
C GLY A 412 -2.86 -13.44 18.15
N GLY A 413 -2.61 -14.49 17.37
CA GLY A 413 -3.40 -14.82 16.18
C GLY A 413 -4.66 -15.65 16.49
N GLY A 414 -5.68 -15.54 15.64
CA GLY A 414 -6.94 -16.28 15.73
C GLY A 414 -6.85 -17.69 15.14
N SER A 415 -7.73 -18.60 15.56
CA SER A 415 -7.83 -19.95 14.98
C SER A 415 -8.78 -20.01 13.80
N GLY A 416 -8.61 -20.99 12.92
CA GLY A 416 -9.56 -21.22 11.82
C GLY A 416 -10.91 -21.76 12.33
N VAL A 417 -11.91 -21.80 11.46
CA VAL A 417 -13.18 -22.49 11.74
C VAL A 417 -13.02 -24.02 11.63
N ALA A 418 -13.82 -24.77 12.39
CA ALA A 418 -14.03 -26.20 12.17
C ALA A 418 -15.47 -26.47 11.69
N VAL A 419 -15.61 -27.15 10.55
CA VAL A 419 -16.88 -27.56 9.96
C VAL A 419 -16.86 -29.07 9.69
N ALA A 420 -17.94 -29.75 10.02
CA ALA A 420 -18.15 -31.17 9.74
C ALA A 420 -19.57 -31.42 9.18
N HIS A 421 -19.66 -32.24 8.13
CA HIS A 421 -20.91 -32.78 7.58
C HIS A 421 -20.88 -34.30 7.57
N GLY A 422 -22.04 -34.90 7.80
CA GLY A 422 -22.30 -36.26 7.32
C GLY A 422 -23.64 -36.82 7.77
N ASP A 423 -23.93 -38.04 7.33
CA ASP A 423 -25.23 -38.73 7.45
C ASP A 423 -25.23 -39.93 8.44
N SER A 424 -24.08 -40.41 8.93
CA SER A 424 -23.95 -41.43 10.00
C SER A 424 -22.51 -41.63 10.55
N SER A 425 -22.40 -41.76 11.88
CA SER A 425 -21.18 -42.12 12.68
C SER A 425 -20.01 -41.11 12.71
N ARG A 426 -18.99 -41.34 13.55
CA ARG A 426 -18.09 -40.32 14.16
C ARG A 426 -17.42 -39.33 13.19
N TYR A 427 -17.53 -38.03 13.45
CA TYR A 427 -16.85 -36.97 12.71
C TYR A 427 -15.83 -36.23 13.59
N THR A 428 -14.65 -35.97 13.04
CA THR A 428 -13.63 -35.11 13.66
C THR A 428 -13.17 -34.05 12.67
N SER A 429 -13.37 -32.78 13.04
CA SER A 429 -12.88 -31.61 12.31
C SER A 429 -12.17 -30.69 13.31
N ILE A 430 -10.90 -30.40 13.04
CA ILE A 430 -10.00 -29.64 13.91
C ILE A 430 -9.34 -28.55 13.09
N SER A 431 -9.61 -27.30 13.42
CA SER A 431 -8.95 -26.17 12.79
C SER A 431 -7.50 -26.05 13.24
N GLY A 432 -6.70 -25.29 12.49
CA GLY A 432 -5.44 -24.75 12.98
C GLY A 432 -5.66 -23.78 14.14
N ALA A 433 -4.77 -23.84 15.12
CA ALA A 433 -4.63 -22.83 16.16
C ALA A 433 -3.92 -21.58 15.60
N GLY A 434 -4.16 -20.42 16.22
CA GLY A 434 -3.32 -19.25 16.03
C GLY A 434 -2.09 -19.32 16.94
N THR A 435 -1.06 -18.52 16.65
CA THR A 435 0.19 -18.48 17.43
C THR A 435 0.30 -17.24 18.31
N SER A 436 1.17 -17.29 19.32
CA SER A 436 1.55 -16.11 20.10
C SER A 436 2.26 -15.08 19.21
N GLY A 437 2.12 -13.81 19.57
CA GLY A 437 2.98 -12.76 19.02
C GLY A 437 4.43 -12.85 19.53
N THR A 438 5.30 -12.02 18.97
CA THR A 438 6.66 -11.75 19.44
C THR A 438 6.87 -10.24 19.58
N SER A 439 8.01 -9.79 20.10
CA SER A 439 8.33 -8.36 20.12
C SER A 439 8.32 -7.68 18.74
N TYR A 440 8.41 -8.44 17.65
CA TYR A 440 8.55 -7.92 16.28
C TYR A 440 7.32 -8.17 15.40
N SER A 441 6.37 -8.99 15.86
CA SER A 441 5.25 -9.46 15.03
C SER A 441 4.07 -9.90 15.86
N GLY A 442 2.86 -9.53 15.44
CA GLY A 442 1.65 -10.20 15.89
C GLY A 442 1.65 -11.69 15.55
N GLY A 443 0.86 -12.46 16.30
CA GLY A 443 0.71 -13.90 16.13
C GLY A 443 0.01 -14.25 14.83
N THR A 444 0.34 -15.41 14.26
CA THR A 444 -0.18 -15.86 12.96
C THR A 444 -1.52 -16.58 13.13
N GLY A 445 -2.35 -16.57 12.10
CA GLY A 445 -3.66 -17.20 12.11
C GLY A 445 -3.60 -18.69 11.73
N GLY A 446 -4.55 -19.49 12.25
CA GLY A 446 -4.70 -20.91 11.93
C GLY A 446 -5.57 -21.22 10.70
N GLY A 447 -5.35 -22.35 10.04
CA GLY A 447 -6.16 -22.76 8.87
C GLY A 447 -7.55 -23.29 9.24
N ALA A 448 -8.54 -23.12 8.37
CA ALA A 448 -9.87 -23.71 8.53
C ALA A 448 -9.89 -25.20 8.16
N ALA A 449 -10.73 -25.98 8.85
CA ALA A 449 -11.01 -27.37 8.54
C ALA A 449 -12.46 -27.57 8.08
N LEU A 450 -12.64 -28.09 6.87
CA LEU A 450 -13.94 -28.39 6.25
C LEU A 450 -14.00 -29.87 5.85
N GLY A 451 -14.72 -30.68 6.63
CA GLY A 451 -14.89 -32.10 6.37
C GLY A 451 -16.31 -32.48 5.93
N GLU A 452 -16.46 -33.18 4.79
CA GLU A 452 -17.79 -33.62 4.30
C GLU A 452 -17.93 -35.12 3.98
N THR A 453 -16.85 -35.93 3.95
CA THR A 453 -17.00 -37.38 3.68
C THR A 453 -17.02 -38.23 4.95
N ASN A 454 -17.91 -39.23 4.94
CA ASN A 454 -18.01 -40.24 5.99
C ASN A 454 -16.66 -40.92 6.26
N TYR A 455 -16.37 -41.19 7.53
CA TYR A 455 -15.18 -41.94 8.01
C TYR A 455 -13.81 -41.25 7.90
N SER A 456 -13.75 -39.91 7.87
CA SER A 456 -12.46 -39.18 7.78
C SER A 456 -12.30 -38.08 8.85
N SER A 457 -11.05 -37.88 9.30
CA SER A 457 -10.65 -36.81 10.22
C SER A 457 -9.98 -35.70 9.44
N TYR A 458 -10.46 -34.47 9.61
CA TYR A 458 -9.90 -33.28 8.96
C TYR A 458 -9.20 -32.42 9.99
N THR A 459 -7.88 -32.30 9.84
CA THR A 459 -7.06 -31.42 10.67
C THR A 459 -6.37 -30.43 9.76
N ALA A 460 -6.67 -29.16 9.96
CA ALA A 460 -5.94 -28.06 9.33
C ALA A 460 -4.67 -27.73 10.13
N GLU A 461 -3.73 -27.04 9.49
CA GLU A 461 -2.46 -26.69 10.10
C GLU A 461 -2.62 -25.43 10.97
N ALA A 462 -1.94 -25.43 12.13
CA ALA A 462 -1.78 -24.23 12.93
C ALA A 462 -0.90 -23.20 12.18
N GLY A 463 -1.01 -21.94 12.58
CA GLY A 463 -0.02 -20.95 12.20
C GLY A 463 1.37 -21.34 12.68
N SER A 464 2.41 -20.87 11.99
CA SER A 464 3.79 -21.05 12.41
C SER A 464 4.14 -20.02 13.49
N ILE A 465 4.97 -20.41 14.45
CA ILE A 465 5.44 -19.50 15.51
C ILE A 465 6.29 -18.35 14.93
N ASN A 466 6.66 -17.39 15.78
CA ASN A 466 7.62 -16.34 15.45
C ASN A 466 7.20 -15.49 14.24
N GLY A 467 5.91 -15.17 14.15
CA GLY A 467 5.36 -14.41 13.04
C GLY A 467 5.45 -15.12 11.69
N GLY A 468 5.66 -16.45 11.64
CA GLY A 468 5.90 -17.20 10.40
C GLY A 468 4.66 -17.41 9.52
N LYS A 469 4.67 -18.50 8.74
CA LYS A 469 3.58 -18.79 7.79
C LYS A 469 2.24 -19.01 8.48
N GLY A 470 1.16 -18.45 7.94
CA GLY A 470 -0.20 -18.74 8.37
C GLY A 470 -0.62 -20.20 8.13
N GLY A 471 -1.54 -20.70 8.94
CA GLY A 471 -1.92 -22.11 8.92
C GLY A 471 -2.63 -22.50 7.61
N ARG A 472 -2.19 -23.60 6.99
CA ARG A 472 -2.84 -24.16 5.80
C ARG A 472 -4.20 -24.76 6.15
N SER A 473 -5.21 -24.43 5.35
CA SER A 473 -6.54 -25.01 5.48
C SER A 473 -6.60 -26.46 4.97
N LYS A 474 -7.67 -27.17 5.36
CA LYS A 474 -7.94 -28.54 4.88
C LYS A 474 -9.41 -28.69 4.50
N SER A 475 -9.68 -29.10 3.26
CA SER A 475 -11.03 -29.34 2.73
C SER A 475 -11.13 -30.71 2.03
N SER A 476 -12.32 -31.32 2.04
CA SER A 476 -12.66 -32.51 1.25
C SER A 476 -13.27 -32.19 -0.12
N TYR A 477 -13.71 -30.96 -0.34
CA TYR A 477 -14.34 -30.52 -1.57
C TYR A 477 -13.28 -30.15 -2.61
N ALA A 478 -13.63 -30.14 -3.91
CA ALA A 478 -12.83 -29.51 -4.96
C ALA A 478 -12.71 -27.96 -4.81
N GLY A 479 -13.18 -27.42 -3.68
CA GLY A 479 -13.32 -26.02 -3.33
C GLY A 479 -12.85 -25.78 -1.89
N ASN A 480 -12.21 -24.63 -1.75
CA ASN A 480 -11.15 -24.40 -0.79
C ASN A 480 -11.69 -24.01 0.59
N ALA A 481 -10.94 -24.24 1.66
CA ALA A 481 -11.23 -23.67 2.98
C ALA A 481 -10.29 -22.48 3.24
N GLY A 482 -10.70 -21.49 4.02
CA GLY A 482 -9.87 -20.31 4.29
C GLY A 482 -8.60 -20.65 5.08
N SER A 483 -7.44 -20.24 4.58
CA SER A 483 -6.15 -20.41 5.26
C SER A 483 -5.85 -19.23 6.20
N GLY A 484 -4.99 -19.43 7.19
CA GLY A 484 -4.65 -18.40 8.17
C GLY A 484 -3.73 -17.30 7.63
N ALA A 485 -3.80 -16.10 8.18
CA ALA A 485 -2.89 -14.99 7.86
C ALA A 485 -1.49 -15.19 8.48
N GLY A 486 -0.44 -14.66 7.85
CA GLY A 486 0.94 -14.73 8.38
C GLY A 486 2.00 -14.31 7.36
N ASN A 487 3.26 -14.69 7.60
CA ASN A 487 4.42 -14.36 6.77
C ASN A 487 5.06 -15.63 6.14
N PRO A 488 4.58 -16.08 4.96
CA PRO A 488 3.45 -15.58 4.19
C PRO A 488 2.13 -16.13 4.72
N GLY A 489 1.02 -15.68 4.13
CA GLY A 489 -0.28 -16.27 4.39
C GLY A 489 -0.31 -17.77 4.06
N GLY A 490 -1.09 -18.53 4.82
CA GLY A 490 -1.32 -19.94 4.53
C GLY A 490 -1.99 -20.11 3.17
N THR A 491 -1.71 -21.23 2.51
CA THR A 491 -2.34 -21.58 1.22
C THR A 491 -2.52 -23.09 1.12
N ASP A 492 -3.65 -23.51 0.57
CA ASP A 492 -3.92 -24.89 0.16
C ASP A 492 -3.61 -25.17 -1.32
N GLY A 493 -3.14 -24.16 -2.05
CA GLY A 493 -2.85 -24.19 -3.49
C GLY A 493 -3.83 -23.39 -4.33
N ASN A 494 -4.85 -22.76 -3.71
CA ASN A 494 -5.79 -21.89 -4.39
C ASN A 494 -5.71 -20.45 -3.84
N ASP A 495 -5.61 -19.47 -4.74
CA ASP A 495 -5.41 -18.07 -4.34
C ASP A 495 -6.62 -17.46 -3.65
N GLY A 496 -7.85 -17.92 -3.96
CA GLY A 496 -9.08 -17.41 -3.35
C GLY A 496 -9.23 -17.74 -1.86
N SER A 497 -8.55 -18.78 -1.38
CA SER A 497 -8.53 -19.23 0.02
C SER A 497 -7.29 -18.82 0.79
N LYS A 498 -6.32 -18.21 0.12
CA LYS A 498 -5.05 -17.83 0.72
C LYS A 498 -5.29 -16.82 1.86
N GLY A 499 -4.61 -17.03 2.99
CA GLY A 499 -4.56 -16.03 4.03
C GLY A 499 -3.81 -14.78 3.57
N SER A 500 -4.17 -13.61 4.09
CA SER A 500 -3.42 -12.40 3.75
C SER A 500 -1.98 -12.50 4.27
N ASN A 501 -1.03 -11.96 3.51
CA ASN A 501 0.34 -11.81 3.97
C ASN A 501 0.42 -10.73 5.06
N GLY A 502 1.36 -10.88 5.99
CA GLY A 502 1.62 -9.89 7.03
C GLY A 502 0.97 -10.16 8.39
N THR A 503 1.57 -9.56 9.40
CA THR A 503 1.10 -9.45 10.79
C THR A 503 1.34 -8.01 11.25
N GLY A 504 0.75 -7.58 12.37
CA GLY A 504 1.06 -6.25 12.92
C GLY A 504 2.52 -6.18 13.38
N GLY A 505 3.23 -5.10 13.03
CA GLY A 505 4.66 -4.94 13.33
C GLY A 505 4.98 -4.06 14.53
N LEU A 506 6.28 -3.89 14.80
CA LEU A 506 6.82 -2.99 15.82
C LEU A 506 7.10 -1.60 15.24
N LEU A 507 6.47 -0.57 15.79
CA LEU A 507 6.70 0.83 15.46
C LEU A 507 7.19 1.60 16.69
N ILE A 508 8.33 2.28 16.56
CA ILE A 508 8.93 3.13 17.59
C ILE A 508 9.03 4.54 17.03
N ILE A 509 8.53 5.54 17.76
CA ILE A 509 8.63 6.95 17.37
C ILE A 509 9.21 7.72 18.54
N TYR A 510 10.30 8.44 18.28
CA TYR A 510 10.82 9.48 19.15
C TYR A 510 10.76 10.82 18.41
N ALA A 511 10.19 11.85 19.06
CA ALA A 511 10.23 13.22 18.56
C ALA A 511 10.37 14.23 19.71
N ASN A 512 11.02 15.38 19.50
CA ASN A 512 10.96 16.42 20.53
C ASN A 512 9.52 16.93 20.69
N SER A 513 8.84 17.22 19.58
CA SER A 513 7.39 17.47 19.56
C SER A 513 6.70 16.60 18.53
N LEU A 514 5.48 16.12 18.82
CA LEU A 514 4.68 15.32 17.90
C LEU A 514 3.30 15.96 17.69
N ILE A 515 2.94 16.18 16.43
CA ILE A 515 1.61 16.61 15.99
C ILE A 515 1.04 15.48 15.12
N ASN A 516 0.05 14.77 15.63
CA ASN A 516 -0.64 13.72 14.88
C ASN A 516 -2.00 14.23 14.37
N ASN A 517 -2.10 14.50 13.08
CA ASN A 517 -3.33 14.95 12.41
C ASN A 517 -4.03 13.81 11.63
N SER A 518 -3.41 12.62 11.54
CA SER A 518 -3.91 11.51 10.72
C SER A 518 -3.48 10.14 11.31
N ASN A 519 -3.20 9.13 10.47
CA ASN A 519 -3.08 7.74 10.92
C ASN A 519 -1.64 7.36 11.32
N ILE A 520 -1.53 6.69 12.47
CA ILE A 520 -0.36 5.90 12.88
C ILE A 520 -0.85 4.48 13.15
N GLU A 521 -0.36 3.49 12.41
CA GLU A 521 -0.97 2.15 12.43
C GLU A 521 0.01 0.99 12.43
N ALA A 522 -0.34 -0.11 13.09
CA ALA A 522 0.40 -1.36 13.13
C ALA A 522 -0.56 -2.56 13.10
N ASN A 523 -1.53 -2.54 12.20
CA ASN A 523 -2.62 -3.50 12.18
C ASN A 523 -2.18 -4.88 11.64
N GLY A 524 -2.86 -5.92 12.11
CA GLY A 524 -2.74 -7.29 11.61
C GLY A 524 -3.45 -7.50 10.27
N SER A 525 -3.40 -8.74 9.79
CA SER A 525 -3.93 -9.14 8.49
C SER A 525 -5.04 -10.19 8.63
N ASN A 526 -5.92 -10.18 7.64
CA ASN A 526 -7.11 -11.02 7.62
C ASN A 526 -6.82 -12.45 7.13
N GLY A 527 -7.44 -13.45 7.78
CA GLY A 527 -7.48 -14.81 7.27
C GLY A 527 -8.20 -14.91 5.93
N GLY A 528 -7.89 -15.96 5.17
CA GLY A 528 -8.48 -16.24 3.87
C GLY A 528 -9.93 -16.72 3.99
N ASN A 529 -10.66 -16.66 2.88
CA ASN A 529 -12.05 -17.12 2.83
C ASN A 529 -12.20 -18.33 1.90
N GLY A 530 -12.95 -19.34 2.34
CA GLY A 530 -13.19 -20.55 1.56
C GLY A 530 -14.61 -20.68 0.99
N TYR A 531 -14.81 -21.72 0.19
CA TYR A 531 -16.12 -22.24 -0.20
C TYR A 531 -16.95 -22.62 1.05
N TRP A 532 -18.28 -22.53 0.96
CA TRP A 532 -19.20 -22.57 2.12
C TRP A 532 -18.85 -21.58 3.25
N ASN A 533 -18.04 -20.57 2.94
CA ASN A 533 -17.74 -19.48 3.84
C ASN A 533 -17.02 -19.93 5.12
N ALA A 534 -16.13 -20.94 4.99
CA ALA A 534 -15.27 -21.40 6.08
C ALA A 534 -14.01 -20.52 6.18
N GLY A 535 -13.99 -19.58 7.13
CA GLY A 535 -12.91 -18.59 7.28
C GLY A 535 -11.67 -19.10 8.02
N GLY A 536 -10.49 -18.73 7.52
CA GLY A 536 -9.22 -18.89 8.22
C GLY A 536 -9.07 -17.90 9.38
N GLY A 537 -8.14 -18.19 10.29
CA GLY A 537 -7.81 -17.30 11.40
C GLY A 537 -7.00 -16.08 10.93
N SER A 538 -7.26 -14.93 11.55
CA SER A 538 -6.55 -13.67 11.29
C SER A 538 -5.33 -13.50 12.20
N SER A 539 -4.39 -12.63 11.81
CA SER A 539 -3.17 -12.36 12.59
C SER A 539 -3.35 -11.24 13.60
N GLY A 540 -2.55 -11.27 14.67
CA GLY A 540 -2.57 -10.28 15.74
C GLY A 540 -2.04 -8.90 15.31
N GLY A 541 -2.50 -7.88 16.02
CA GLY A 541 -2.00 -6.50 15.89
C GLY A 541 -0.59 -6.30 16.48
N GLY A 542 0.02 -5.18 16.11
CA GLY A 542 1.41 -4.85 16.41
C GLY A 542 1.63 -4.12 17.74
N SER A 543 2.74 -3.41 17.85
CA SER A 543 3.10 -2.61 19.03
C SER A 543 3.56 -1.23 18.58
N ILE A 544 2.88 -0.18 19.03
CA ILE A 544 3.21 1.22 18.72
C ILE A 544 3.70 1.89 20.00
N ASN A 545 4.93 2.42 19.96
CA ASN A 545 5.59 3.03 21.10
C ASN A 545 6.07 4.44 20.74
N ILE A 546 5.43 5.45 21.30
CA ILE A 546 5.69 6.86 21.04
C ILE A 546 6.26 7.53 22.28
N PHE A 547 7.41 8.17 22.08
CA PHE A 547 8.16 8.94 23.06
C PHE A 547 8.25 10.37 22.57
N TYR A 548 7.85 11.32 23.41
CA TYR A 548 8.03 12.74 23.11
C TYR A 548 8.70 13.49 24.25
N LYS A 549 9.43 14.56 23.94
CA LYS A 549 10.15 15.34 24.96
C LYS A 549 9.33 16.53 25.47
N ASP A 550 8.88 17.36 24.54
CA ASP A 550 8.30 18.67 24.83
C ASP A 550 6.77 18.62 24.75
N ASN A 551 6.21 18.35 23.56
CA ASN A 551 4.77 18.44 23.33
C ASN A 551 4.23 17.24 22.53
N TYR A 552 3.02 16.80 22.90
CA TYR A 552 2.19 15.90 22.10
C TYR A 552 0.86 16.58 21.81
N THR A 553 0.49 16.66 20.53
CA THR A 553 -0.79 17.18 20.07
C THR A 553 -1.43 16.17 19.14
N GLU A 554 -2.67 15.78 19.42
CA GLU A 554 -3.49 14.95 18.54
C GLU A 554 -4.66 15.80 18.02
N ASN A 555 -4.70 16.05 16.71
CA ASN A 555 -5.79 16.81 16.07
C ASN A 555 -6.52 15.92 15.05
N ASN A 556 -7.46 15.10 15.52
CA ASN A 556 -8.18 14.11 14.71
C ASN A 556 -7.32 12.97 14.16
N GLY A 557 -6.06 12.86 14.60
CA GLY A 557 -5.24 11.70 14.31
C GLY A 557 -5.77 10.43 14.99
N SER A 558 -5.48 9.28 14.40
CA SER A 558 -5.87 7.97 14.92
C SER A 558 -4.64 7.10 15.08
N ILE A 559 -4.54 6.39 16.21
CA ILE A 559 -3.49 5.40 16.46
C ILE A 559 -4.15 4.02 16.59
N THR A 560 -3.81 3.07 15.71
CA THR A 560 -4.43 1.73 15.68
C THR A 560 -3.42 0.60 15.63
N ALA A 561 -3.65 -0.45 16.41
CA ALA A 561 -2.86 -1.68 16.38
C ALA A 561 -3.81 -2.88 16.41
N ASP A 562 -4.91 -2.84 15.66
CA ASP A 562 -5.92 -3.87 15.67
C ASP A 562 -5.42 -5.17 15.02
N GLY A 563 -5.88 -6.31 15.54
CA GLY A 563 -5.72 -7.58 14.83
C GLY A 563 -6.56 -7.63 13.56
N GLY A 564 -6.24 -8.57 12.67
CA GLY A 564 -7.07 -8.81 11.51
C GLY A 564 -8.48 -9.24 11.94
N ILE A 565 -9.48 -8.78 11.20
CA ILE A 565 -10.89 -9.02 11.52
C ILE A 565 -11.27 -10.48 11.25
N ALA A 566 -12.25 -10.98 11.99
CA ALA A 566 -12.88 -12.28 11.72
C ALA A 566 -13.59 -12.24 10.35
N MET A 567 -12.95 -12.76 9.31
CA MET A 567 -13.50 -12.74 7.95
C MET A 567 -14.59 -13.79 7.75
N CYS A 568 -15.78 -13.32 7.33
CA CYS A 568 -16.67 -13.95 6.36
C CYS A 568 -17.95 -13.09 6.14
N ALA A 569 -18.31 -12.80 4.89
CA ALA A 569 -19.50 -11.98 4.56
C ALA A 569 -20.83 -12.73 4.78
N THR A 570 -20.88 -14.05 4.53
CA THR A 570 -22.10 -14.86 4.65
C THR A 570 -21.82 -16.30 5.09
N GLY A 571 -21.14 -16.53 6.23
CA GLY A 571 -21.00 -17.87 6.81
C GLY A 571 -20.13 -17.95 8.06
N TYR A 572 -19.32 -19.02 8.19
CA TYR A 572 -18.70 -19.39 9.46
C TYR A 572 -17.32 -18.73 9.64
N LYS A 573 -17.29 -17.73 10.50
CA LYS A 573 -16.12 -16.89 10.74
C LYS A 573 -14.98 -17.69 11.38
N GLY A 574 -13.78 -17.48 10.85
CA GLY A 574 -12.55 -17.73 11.60
C GLY A 574 -12.42 -16.76 12.77
N GLY A 575 -11.42 -17.00 13.62
CA GLY A 575 -11.10 -16.14 14.75
C GLY A 575 -10.42 -14.85 14.31
N ALA A 576 -10.77 -13.73 14.97
CA ALA A 576 -10.04 -12.48 14.80
C ALA A 576 -8.63 -12.58 15.43
N GLY A 577 -7.69 -11.78 14.95
CA GLY A 577 -6.47 -11.51 15.72
C GLY A 577 -6.79 -10.68 16.95
N GLY A 578 -5.98 -10.80 18.00
CA GLY A 578 -6.05 -9.88 19.12
C GLY A 578 -5.63 -8.46 18.71
N THR A 579 -6.13 -7.46 19.44
CA THR A 579 -5.64 -6.08 19.35
C THR A 579 -4.29 -5.97 20.05
N GLY A 580 -3.34 -5.32 19.38
CA GLY A 580 -2.00 -4.99 19.84
C GLY A 580 -1.99 -3.87 20.87
N SER A 581 -0.81 -3.33 21.14
CA SER A 581 -0.61 -2.34 22.21
C SER A 581 -0.20 -0.97 21.66
N ILE A 582 -0.62 0.08 22.37
CA ILE A 582 -0.29 1.47 22.04
C ILE A 582 0.19 2.17 23.31
N SER A 583 1.42 2.64 23.29
CA SER A 583 2.03 3.42 24.36
C SER A 583 2.44 4.79 23.86
N VAL A 584 1.92 5.85 24.47
CA VAL A 584 2.32 7.23 24.19
C VAL A 584 2.73 7.86 25.51
N GLY A 585 3.94 8.42 25.59
CA GLY A 585 4.40 9.06 26.82
C GLY A 585 5.54 10.04 26.64
N GLN A 586 5.65 10.91 27.63
CA GLN A 586 6.64 11.97 27.69
C GLN A 586 7.92 11.48 28.38
N ILE A 587 9.08 11.87 27.86
CA ILE A 587 10.35 11.80 28.59
C ILE A 587 10.51 13.08 29.41
N LEU A 588 10.20 12.99 30.71
CA LEU A 588 10.33 14.09 31.65
C LEU A 588 11.50 13.82 32.60
N ASN A 589 12.52 14.67 32.56
CA ASN A 589 13.73 14.54 33.38
C ASN A 589 14.39 13.16 33.30
N GLY A 590 14.45 12.57 32.09
CA GLY A 590 15.05 11.25 31.87
C GLY A 590 14.16 10.06 32.24
N THR A 591 12.88 10.28 32.57
CA THR A 591 11.94 9.22 32.93
C THR A 591 10.72 9.26 32.02
N TYR A 592 10.33 8.10 31.50
CA TYR A 592 9.11 7.92 30.75
C TYR A 592 7.89 8.07 31.65
N THR A 593 6.96 8.94 31.23
CA THR A 593 5.67 9.15 31.88
C THR A 593 4.58 8.92 30.86
N SER A 594 3.73 7.91 31.08
CA SER A 594 2.63 7.60 30.16
C SER A 594 1.61 8.75 30.08
N THR A 595 1.25 9.10 28.86
CA THR A 595 0.20 10.08 28.52
C THR A 595 -1.07 9.37 28.06
N TYR A 596 -0.92 8.25 27.36
CA TYR A 596 -2.00 7.35 26.95
C TYR A 596 -1.66 5.92 27.34
N THR A 597 -2.66 5.18 27.82
CA THR A 597 -2.52 3.79 28.19
C THR A 597 -3.67 2.97 27.63
N ASN A 598 -3.44 2.34 26.48
CA ASN A 598 -4.16 1.14 26.08
C ASN A 598 -3.13 0.01 26.09
N TYR A 599 -3.02 -0.63 27.25
CA TYR A 599 -2.10 -1.75 27.48
C TYR A 599 -2.54 -2.98 26.73
#